data_AF-A0A193SR70-F1
#
_entry.id   AF-A0A193SR70-F1
#
_cell.length_a   1.000
_cell.length_b   1.000
_cell.length_c   1.000
_cell.angle_alpha   90.00
_cell.angle_beta   90.00
_cell.angle_gamma   90.00
#
_symmetry.space_group_name_H-M   'P 1'
#
loop_
_entity.id
_entity.type
_entity.pdbx_description
1 polymer ?
#
loop_
_entity_poly.entity_id
_entity_poly.type
_entity_poly.pdbx_seq_one_letter_code
_entity_poly.pdbx_strand_id
1 'polypeptide(L)'
;MSCLLTSAQLQLLFSLCFMAGQYQLALAEKLPNGSLSLSEVDDLCELISNEFLLNGIEGSFEPNSYGLELELLLDAVNRGRGQGR
;
A
#
# COMPACT_ATOMS: atom_id res chain seq x y z
N MET A 1 14.21 8.69 -0.66
CA MET A 1 13.76 8.39 0.72
C MET A 1 13.28 6.95 0.72
N SER A 2 13.90 6.07 1.51
CA SER A 2 13.53 4.64 1.52
C SER A 2 12.30 4.44 2.41
N CYS A 3 11.14 4.18 1.82
CA CYS A 3 10.03 3.58 2.56
C CYS A 3 10.51 2.24 3.10
N LEU A 4 10.76 2.14 4.40
CA LEU A 4 11.18 0.91 5.07
C LEU A 4 9.95 0.02 5.26
N LEU A 5 9.46 -0.55 4.15
CA LEU A 5 8.50 -1.65 4.22
C LEU A 5 9.22 -2.90 4.75
N THR A 6 8.53 -3.65 5.61
CA THR A 6 8.97 -5.00 5.94
C THR A 6 8.87 -5.91 4.72
N SER A 7 9.56 -7.05 4.73
CA SER A 7 9.45 -8.04 3.64
C SER A 7 8.00 -8.49 3.43
N ALA A 8 7.22 -8.64 4.50
CA ALA A 8 5.81 -9.00 4.43
C ALA A 8 4.96 -7.90 3.77
N GLN A 9 5.15 -6.64 4.16
CA GLN A 9 4.48 -5.50 3.53
C GLN A 9 4.82 -5.36 2.05
N LEU A 10 6.10 -5.57 1.69
CA LEU A 10 6.53 -5.52 0.31
C LEU A 10 5.87 -6.64 -0.52
N GLN A 11 5.84 -7.87 0.00
CA GLN A 11 5.17 -8.99 -0.65
C GLN A 11 3.68 -8.72 -0.85
N LEU A 12 3.00 -8.23 0.19
CA LEU A 12 1.59 -7.87 0.13
C LEU A 12 1.34 -6.79 -0.95
N LEU A 13 2.14 -5.73 -0.95
CA LEU A 13 2.06 -4.67 -1.96
C LEU A 13 2.23 -5.23 -3.39
N PHE A 14 3.25 -6.06 -3.61
CA PHE A 14 3.47 -6.68 -4.91
C PHE A 14 2.29 -7.55 -5.35
N SER A 15 1.69 -8.32 -4.44
CA SER A 15 0.50 -9.12 -4.73
C SER A 15 -0.69 -8.24 -5.15
N LEU A 16 -0.96 -7.15 -4.42
CA LEU A 16 -2.04 -6.22 -4.76
C LEU A 16 -1.81 -5.55 -6.11
N CYS A 17 -0.60 -5.03 -6.33
CA CYS A 17 -0.24 -4.35 -7.55
C CYS A 17 -0.23 -5.30 -8.77
N PHE A 18 0.19 -6.55 -8.59
CA PHE A 18 0.12 -7.58 -9.64
C PHE A 18 -1.33 -7.86 -10.06
N MET A 19 -2.26 -7.94 -9.10
CA MET A 19 -3.69 -8.13 -9.38
C MET A 19 -4.33 -6.90 -10.04
N ALA A 20 -3.88 -5.69 -9.69
CA ALA A 20 -4.39 -4.43 -10.22
C ALA A 20 -3.94 -4.14 -11.66
N GLY A 21 -2.68 -4.47 -12.00
CA GLY A 21 -2.18 -4.37 -13.37
C GLY A 21 -0.73 -3.89 -13.49
N GLN A 22 -0.24 -3.81 -14.72
CA GLN A 22 1.16 -3.48 -15.03
C GLN A 22 1.60 -2.10 -14.51
N TYR A 23 0.70 -1.11 -14.52
CA TYR A 23 0.99 0.23 -14.02
C TYR A 23 1.29 0.21 -12.51
N GLN A 24 0.38 -0.37 -11.72
CA GLN A 24 0.53 -0.48 -10.27
C GLN A 24 1.74 -1.33 -9.91
N LEU A 25 2.02 -2.39 -10.67
CA LEU A 25 3.22 -3.21 -10.47
C LEU A 25 4.51 -2.38 -10.64
N ALA A 26 4.57 -1.51 -11.65
CA ALA A 26 5.70 -0.60 -11.82
C ALA A 26 5.83 0.41 -10.66
N LEU A 27 4.71 0.83 -10.05
CA LEU A 27 4.75 1.69 -8.85
C LEU A 27 5.35 0.94 -7.65
N ALA A 28 4.98 -0.33 -7.44
CA ALA A 28 5.55 -1.16 -6.37
C ALA A 28 7.07 -1.35 -6.52
N GLU A 29 7.59 -1.48 -7.75
CA GLU A 29 9.03 -1.55 -8.02
C GLU A 29 9.77 -0.23 -7.76
N LYS A 30 9.09 0.91 -7.95
CA LYS A 30 9.64 2.24 -7.70
C LYS A 30 9.67 2.61 -6.21
N LEU A 31 8.74 2.07 -5.41
CA LEU A 31 8.58 2.43 -3.99
C LEU A 31 9.86 2.24 -3.14
N PRO A 32 10.58 1.10 -3.19
CA PRO A 32 11.80 0.89 -2.41
C PRO A 32 12.92 1.89 -2.75
N ASN A 33 12.93 2.37 -4.00
CA ASN A 33 13.90 3.34 -4.49
C ASN A 33 13.54 4.78 -4.08
N GLY A 34 12.33 5.00 -3.55
CA GLY A 34 11.84 6.33 -3.19
C GLY A 34 11.62 7.25 -4.40
N SER A 35 11.35 6.65 -5.57
CA SER A 35 11.22 7.35 -6.86
C SER A 35 9.77 7.66 -7.25
N LEU A 36 8.83 7.51 -6.33
CA LEU A 36 7.42 7.80 -6.56
C LEU A 36 7.13 9.30 -6.38
N SER A 37 6.29 9.85 -7.25
CA SER A 37 5.67 11.15 -7.04
C SER A 37 4.56 11.06 -5.98
N LEU A 38 4.09 12.21 -5.49
CA LEU A 38 2.96 12.25 -4.56
C LEU A 38 1.68 11.64 -5.15
N SER A 39 1.41 11.87 -6.44
CA SER A 39 0.23 11.29 -7.11
C SER A 39 0.35 9.77 -7.23
N GLU A 40 1.55 9.24 -7.50
CA GLU A 40 1.76 7.80 -7.57
C GLU A 40 1.65 7.13 -6.19
N VAL A 41 2.01 7.85 -5.12
CA VAL A 41 1.73 7.40 -3.75
C VAL A 41 0.23 7.41 -3.46
N ASP A 42 -0.51 8.42 -3.94
CA ASP A 42 -1.98 8.45 -3.82
C ASP A 42 -2.63 7.27 -4.54
N ASP A 43 -2.18 6.93 -5.75
CA ASP A 43 -2.69 5.77 -6.51
C ASP A 43 -2.49 4.45 -5.75
N LEU A 44 -1.33 4.26 -5.10
CA LEU A 44 -1.09 3.08 -4.25
C LEU A 44 -1.97 3.09 -2.99
N CYS A 45 -2.15 4.25 -2.36
CA CYS A 45 -3.01 4.39 -1.19
C CYS A 45 -4.47 4.08 -1.53
N GLU A 46 -4.96 4.55 -2.68
CA GLU A 46 -6.30 4.26 -3.18
C GLU A 46 -6.48 2.76 -3.43
N LEU A 47 -5.52 2.11 -4.08
CA LEU A 47 -5.55 0.66 -4.30
C LEU A 47 -5.67 -0.13 -2.99
N ILE A 48 -4.83 0.18 -2.00
CA ILE A 48 -4.83 -0.51 -0.69
C ILE A 48 -6.14 -0.24 0.05
N SER A 49 -6.65 0.99 0.00
CA SER A 49 -7.91 1.38 0.65
C SER A 49 -9.11 0.65 0.03
N ASN A 50 -9.15 0.53 -1.30
CA ASN A 50 -10.21 -0.20 -1.99
C ASN A 50 -10.19 -1.69 -1.61
N GLU A 51 -9.00 -2.29 -1.53
CA GLU A 51 -8.86 -3.68 -1.07
C GLU A 51 -9.34 -3.86 0.38
N PHE A 52 -9.00 -2.93 1.26
CA PHE A 52 -9.45 -2.94 2.65
C PHE A 52 -10.98 -2.91 2.75
N LEU A 53 -11.62 -2.07 1.96
CA LEU A 53 -13.09 -1.96 1.95
C LEU A 53 -13.77 -3.22 1.40
N LEU A 54 -13.15 -3.91 0.44
CA LEU A 54 -13.73 -5.09 -0.21
C LEU A 54 -13.50 -6.38 0.59
N ASN A 55 -12.30 -6.55 1.15
CA ASN A 55 -11.83 -7.82 1.70
C ASN A 55 -11.28 -7.71 3.13
N GLY A 56 -11.00 -6.50 3.61
CA GLY A 56 -10.40 -6.24 4.93
C GLY A 56 -11.40 -6.05 6.06
N ILE A 57 -12.69 -5.87 5.75
CA ILE A 57 -13.75 -5.60 6.74
C ILE A 57 -14.67 -6.82 6.87
N GLU A 58 -14.96 -7.23 8.10
CA GLU A 58 -15.98 -8.25 8.39
C GLU A 58 -17.40 -7.67 8.35
N GLY A 59 -18.44 -8.52 8.33
CA GLY A 59 -19.83 -8.08 8.42
C GLY A 59 -20.18 -7.30 9.70
N SER A 60 -19.31 -7.31 10.70
CA SER A 60 -19.36 -6.51 11.93
C SER A 60 -18.88 -5.07 11.76
N PHE A 61 -18.38 -4.69 10.57
CA PHE A 61 -17.69 -3.42 10.30
C PHE A 61 -16.33 -3.26 11.00
N GLU A 62 -15.81 -4.32 11.60
CA GLU A 62 -14.47 -4.36 12.17
C GLU A 62 -13.46 -4.90 11.14
N PRO A 63 -12.19 -4.45 11.18
CA PRO A 63 -11.15 -5.03 10.34
C PRO A 63 -10.85 -6.48 10.77
N ASN A 64 -10.76 -7.38 9.79
CA ASN A 64 -10.22 -8.71 10.01
C ASN A 64 -8.67 -8.67 10.06
N SER A 65 -8.03 -9.82 10.27
CA SER A 65 -6.56 -9.92 10.31
C SER A 65 -5.90 -9.37 9.04
N TYR A 66 -6.50 -9.58 7.87
CA TYR A 66 -6.00 -9.06 6.60
C TYR A 66 -6.22 -7.55 6.49
N GLY A 67 -7.36 -7.03 6.96
CA GLY A 67 -7.62 -5.60 7.07
C GLY A 67 -6.58 -4.88 7.91
N LEU A 68 -6.18 -5.45 9.05
CA LEU A 68 -5.11 -4.91 9.89
C LEU A 68 -3.76 -4.87 9.16
N GLU A 69 -3.44 -5.89 8.36
CA GLU A 69 -2.22 -5.89 7.53
C GLU A 69 -2.26 -4.80 6.45
N LEU A 70 -3.42 -4.58 5.82
CA LEU A 70 -3.62 -3.53 4.82
C LEU A 70 -3.53 -2.14 5.43
N GLU A 71 -4.06 -1.91 6.63
CA GLU A 71 -3.91 -0.63 7.34
C GLU A 71 -2.44 -0.34 7.66
N LEU A 72 -1.71 -1.34 8.17
CA LEU A 72 -0.27 -1.21 8.43
C LEU A 72 0.52 -0.94 7.16
N LEU A 73 0.14 -1.56 6.04
CA LEU A 73 0.74 -1.30 4.73
C LEU A 73 0.43 0.12 4.25
N LEU A 74 -0.83 0.54 4.33
CA LEU A 74 -1.28 1.89 3.95
C LEU A 74 -0.49 2.95 4.71
N ASP A 75 -0.35 2.78 6.03
CA ASP A 75 0.40 3.69 6.88
C ASP A 75 1.89 3.73 6.47
N ALA A 76 2.50 2.58 6.16
CA ALA A 76 3.88 2.50 5.69
C ALA A 76 4.11 3.18 4.34
N VAL A 77 3.20 3.02 3.37
CA VAL A 77 3.26 3.69 2.06
C VAL A 77 3.05 5.20 2.22
N ASN A 78 2.10 5.61 3.04
CA ASN A 78 1.71 7.00 3.25
C ASN A 78 2.75 7.79 4.08
N ARG A 79 3.52 7.12 4.97
CA ARG A 79 4.61 7.74 5.75
C ARG A 79 5.68 8.41 4.89
N GLY A 80 5.88 7.96 3.65
CA GLY A 80 6.78 8.61 2.69
C GLY A 80 6.43 10.08 2.40
N ARG A 81 5.19 10.51 2.67
CA ARG A 81 4.71 11.88 2.49
C ARG A 81 5.14 12.84 3.60
N GLY A 82 5.41 12.33 4.80
CA GLY A 82 5.48 13.12 6.03
C GLY A 82 6.86 13.70 6.39
N GLN A 83 7.94 13.31 5.72
CA GLN A 83 9.31 13.82 6.00
C GLN A 83 9.75 14.97 5.08
N GLY A 84 8.78 15.75 4.59
CA GLY A 84 9.01 17.02 3.91
C GLY A 84 8.86 18.22 4.84
N ARG A 85 9.54 18.23 6.00
CA ARG A 85 9.78 19.44 6.82
C ARG A 85 11.06 19.30 7.63
#